data_AF-A0A7V2ATS0-F1
#
_entry.id   AF-A0A7V2ATS0-F1
#
_cell.length_a   1.000
_cell.length_b   1.000
_cell.length_c   1.000
_cell.angle_alpha   90.00
_cell.angle_beta   90.00
_cell.angle_gamma   90.00
#
_symmetry.space_group_name_H-M   'P 1'
#
loop_
_entity.id
_entity.type
_entity.pdbx_description
1 polymer ?
#
loop_
_entity_poly.entity_id
_entity_poly.type
_entity_poly.pdbx_seq_one_letter_code
_entity_poly.pdbx_strand_id
1 'polypeptide(L)'
;MKVSIERQIEEAEVLRFLEGFPNATFFHTPAWLHILTNSYRRIAGGWITARNGSSLEGFMPFAEIGRGPFRTLWALPFGTYGDPIALDHRVEQELLETFMDMASGRMCLEAAAYLFGTESSPALPAGFSLRREECRVIELEGTFEHYRSKLLGHKRRQLCNRAADEGVTVMPIEDPAGLREFYRLYAAESSAWGGVHPYPYSL
;
A
#
# COMPACT_ATOMS: atom_id res chain seq x y z
N MET A 1 8.40 14.81 21.90
CA MET A 1 8.27 14.15 20.59
C MET A 1 8.82 15.06 19.50
N LYS A 2 9.48 14.50 18.49
CA LYS A 2 10.06 15.19 17.36
C LYS A 2 9.62 14.47 16.09
N VAL A 3 9.01 15.21 15.16
CA VAL A 3 8.71 14.69 13.82
C VAL A 3 9.85 15.02 12.86
N SER A 4 10.24 14.08 12.00
CA SER A 4 11.31 14.23 11.02
C SER A 4 11.01 13.52 9.72
N ILE A 5 11.66 13.97 8.64
CA ILE A 5 11.67 13.31 7.34
C ILE A 5 12.98 12.53 7.22
N GLU A 6 12.86 11.21 7.08
CA GLU A 6 13.98 10.27 6.98
C GLU A 6 13.96 9.59 5.61
N ARG A 7 15.09 9.56 4.89
CA ARG A 7 15.21 8.80 3.62
C ARG A 7 15.53 7.33 3.85
N GLN A 8 16.05 7.01 5.02
CA GLN A 8 16.38 5.67 5.46
C GLN A 8 15.98 5.57 6.93
N ILE A 9 15.39 4.43 7.29
CA ILE A 9 15.04 4.05 8.65
C ILE A 9 15.57 2.64 8.88
N GLU A 10 15.88 2.27 10.12
CA GLU A 10 16.30 0.91 10.43
C GLU A 10 15.13 -0.06 10.16
N GLU A 11 15.29 -0.95 9.17
CA GLU A 11 14.21 -1.85 8.77
C GLU A 11 13.72 -2.74 9.91
N ALA A 12 14.66 -3.24 10.72
CA ALA A 12 14.33 -4.08 11.86
C ALA A 12 13.57 -3.31 12.96
N GLU A 13 13.80 -2.00 13.10
CA GLU A 13 13.01 -1.15 14.00
C GLU A 13 11.56 -1.04 13.51
N VAL A 14 11.37 -0.77 12.22
CA VAL A 14 10.03 -0.68 11.61
C VAL A 14 9.28 -1.99 11.78
N LEU A 15 9.91 -3.12 11.44
CA LEU A 15 9.26 -4.43 11.55
C LEU A 15 8.87 -4.76 12.99
N ARG A 16 9.74 -4.51 13.97
CA ARG A 16 9.41 -4.67 15.40
C ARG A 16 8.27 -3.75 15.83
N PHE A 17 8.26 -2.50 15.36
CA PHE A 17 7.19 -1.55 15.69
C PHE A 17 5.84 -2.06 15.15
N LEU A 18 5.82 -2.58 13.92
CA LEU A 18 4.62 -3.10 13.27
C LEU A 18 3.99 -4.31 13.99
N GLU A 19 4.76 -5.10 14.75
CA GLU A 19 4.23 -6.23 15.53
C GLU A 19 3.16 -5.80 16.55
N GLY A 20 3.19 -4.54 16.98
CA GLY A 20 2.20 -3.97 17.91
C GLY A 20 0.89 -3.54 17.26
N PHE A 21 0.76 -3.62 15.92
CA PHE A 21 -0.36 -3.02 15.18
C PHE A 21 -1.09 -4.07 14.34
N PRO A 22 -2.22 -4.62 14.82
CA PRO A 22 -3.00 -5.63 14.10
C PRO A 22 -3.49 -5.18 12.72
N ASN A 23 -3.68 -3.87 12.53
CA ASN A 23 -4.15 -3.29 11.26
C ASN A 23 -3.00 -2.96 10.29
N ALA A 24 -1.74 -3.16 10.69
CA ALA A 24 -0.62 -2.92 9.81
C ALA A 24 -0.63 -3.91 8.64
N THR A 25 -0.68 -3.35 7.43
CA THR A 25 -0.56 -4.13 6.19
C THR A 25 0.89 -4.24 5.71
N PHE A 26 1.14 -5.15 4.77
CA PHE A 26 2.43 -5.29 4.08
C PHE A 26 2.96 -3.97 3.50
N PHE A 27 2.06 -3.04 3.13
CA PHE A 27 2.45 -1.77 2.53
C PHE A 27 3.21 -0.83 3.47
N HIS A 28 3.07 -1.02 4.79
CA HIS A 28 3.85 -0.27 5.79
C HIS A 28 5.29 -0.78 5.94
N THR A 29 5.63 -1.93 5.34
CA THR A 29 6.96 -2.52 5.49
C THR A 29 8.01 -1.84 4.60
N PRO A 30 9.30 -1.81 5.01
CA PRO A 30 10.37 -1.31 4.15
C PRO A 30 10.49 -2.06 2.83
N ALA A 31 10.15 -3.36 2.81
CA ALA A 31 10.17 -4.19 1.62
C ALA A 31 9.30 -3.60 0.49
N TRP A 32 8.12 -3.06 0.81
CA TRP A 32 7.25 -2.45 -0.20
C TRP A 32 7.89 -1.19 -0.81
N LEU A 33 8.46 -0.32 0.02
CA LEU A 33 9.12 0.90 -0.45
C LEU A 33 10.36 0.58 -1.31
N HIS A 34 11.10 -0.49 -0.98
CA HIS A 34 12.18 -1.00 -1.80
C HIS A 34 11.69 -1.52 -3.15
N ILE A 35 10.61 -2.30 -3.18
CA ILE A 35 10.01 -2.77 -4.43
C ILE A 35 9.64 -1.57 -5.32
N LEU A 36 8.99 -0.55 -4.75
CA LEU A 36 8.58 0.65 -5.49
C LEU A 36 9.80 1.42 -6.06
N THR A 37 10.79 1.72 -5.22
CA THR A 37 11.95 2.52 -5.62
C THR A 37 12.89 1.78 -6.58
N ASN A 38 13.00 0.45 -6.46
CA ASN A 38 13.78 -0.36 -7.38
C ASN A 38 13.06 -0.58 -8.72
N SER A 39 11.73 -0.68 -8.72
CA SER A 39 10.94 -0.91 -9.94
C SER A 39 10.78 0.36 -10.78
N TYR A 40 10.79 1.54 -10.15
CA TYR A 40 10.50 2.80 -10.83
C TYR A 40 11.59 3.85 -10.55
N ARG A 41 12.43 4.10 -11.56
CA ARG A 41 13.55 5.08 -11.48
C ARG A 41 13.17 6.50 -11.06
N ARG A 42 11.90 6.89 -11.23
CA ARG A 42 11.40 8.25 -10.90
C ARG A 42 10.79 8.36 -9.51
N ILE A 43 10.69 7.24 -8.78
CA ILE A 43 10.13 7.18 -7.44
C ILE A 43 11.28 7.24 -6.43
N ALA A 44 11.23 8.22 -5.55
CA ALA A 44 12.07 8.30 -4.36
C ALA A 44 11.21 8.05 -3.12
N GLY A 45 11.60 7.07 -2.30
CA GLY A 45 10.92 6.76 -1.05
C GLY A 45 11.42 7.60 0.13
N GLY A 46 10.65 7.59 1.21
CA GLY A 46 11.06 8.05 2.52
C GLY A 46 10.02 7.76 3.58
N TRP A 47 10.30 8.25 4.78
CA TRP A 47 9.49 8.07 5.98
C TRP A 47 9.31 9.42 6.67
N ILE A 48 8.09 9.71 7.09
CA ILE A 48 7.83 10.71 8.12
C ILE A 48 7.85 9.93 9.43
N THR A 49 8.69 10.31 10.39
CA THR A 49 8.88 9.60 11.65
C THR A 49 8.55 10.51 12.81
N ALA A 50 7.89 9.97 13.83
CA ALA A 50 7.70 10.62 15.11
C ALA A 50 8.51 9.87 16.17
N ARG A 51 9.42 10.57 16.85
CA ARG A 51 10.33 9.97 17.83
C ARG A 51 10.29 10.69 19.16
N ASN A 52 10.50 9.93 20.23
CA ASN A 52 10.73 10.44 21.58
C ASN A 52 12.09 9.92 22.08
N GLY A 53 13.08 10.80 22.02
CA GLY A 53 14.49 10.38 22.10
C GLY A 53 14.83 9.46 20.94
N SER A 54 15.32 8.25 21.24
CA SER A 54 15.60 7.21 20.25
C SER A 54 14.40 6.30 19.93
N SER A 55 13.31 6.40 20.69
CA SER A 55 12.15 5.52 20.51
C SER A 55 11.26 6.02 19.37
N LEU A 56 10.93 5.13 18.43
CA LEU A 56 9.90 5.36 17.43
C LEU A 56 8.51 5.35 18.12
N GLU A 57 7.74 6.41 17.93
CA GLU A 57 6.35 6.53 18.41
C GLU A 57 5.34 6.45 17.25
N GLY A 58 5.80 6.62 16.01
CA GLY A 58 5.01 6.37 14.82
C GLY A 58 5.79 6.70 13.54
N PHE A 59 5.26 6.24 12.41
CA PHE A 59 5.79 6.56 11.10
C PHE A 59 4.71 6.57 10.03
N MET A 60 5.00 7.23 8.91
CA MET A 60 4.18 7.21 7.70
C MET A 60 5.11 7.11 6.48
N PRO A 61 4.97 6.07 5.62
CA PRO A 61 5.75 6.01 4.39
C PRO A 61 5.30 7.10 3.42
N PHE A 62 6.22 7.57 2.58
CA PHE A 62 5.89 8.43 1.45
C PHE A 62 6.73 8.09 0.22
N ALA A 63 6.19 8.41 -0.94
CA ALA A 63 6.82 8.30 -2.25
C ALA A 63 6.71 9.62 -3.02
N GLU A 64 7.85 10.12 -3.46
CA GLU A 64 7.95 11.29 -4.33
C GLU A 64 8.20 10.86 -5.77
N ILE A 65 7.36 11.34 -6.68
CA ILE A 65 7.49 11.07 -8.12
C ILE A 65 7.92 12.35 -8.82
N GLY A 66 9.18 12.40 -9.26
CA GLY A 66 9.73 13.58 -9.93
C GLY A 66 9.11 13.81 -11.31
N ARG A 67 8.70 15.05 -11.60
CA ARG A 67 8.15 15.54 -12.89
C ARG A 67 8.87 16.82 -13.34
N GLY A 68 10.17 16.69 -13.61
CA GLY A 68 11.03 17.83 -13.94
C GLY A 68 11.27 18.67 -12.68
N PRO A 69 11.01 20.00 -12.67
CA PRO A 69 11.14 20.80 -11.47
C PRO A 69 10.03 20.50 -10.44
N PHE A 70 8.93 19.91 -10.89
CA PHE A 70 7.78 19.58 -10.07
C PHE A 70 7.84 18.15 -9.53
N ARG A 71 7.00 17.86 -8.53
CA ARG A 71 6.81 16.52 -7.97
C ARG A 71 5.35 16.21 -7.72
N THR A 72 5.06 14.91 -7.62
CA THR A 72 3.84 14.39 -7.01
C THR A 72 4.24 13.70 -5.70
N LEU A 73 3.44 13.86 -4.64
CA LEU A 73 3.70 13.24 -3.34
C LEU A 73 2.59 12.25 -2.98
N TRP A 74 2.92 10.98 -2.86
CA TRP A 74 1.99 9.95 -2.40
C TRP A 74 2.41 9.47 -1.02
N ALA A 75 1.46 9.12 -0.16
CA ALA A 75 1.78 8.26 0.98
C ALA A 75 2.32 6.93 0.45
N LEU A 76 1.55 6.26 -0.41
CA LEU A 76 2.05 5.24 -1.30
C LEU A 76 1.29 5.27 -2.65
N PRO A 77 1.96 5.01 -3.79
CA PRO A 77 1.33 5.04 -5.10
C PRO A 77 0.47 3.79 -5.36
N PHE A 78 -0.24 3.80 -6.49
CA PHE A 78 -1.01 2.66 -7.02
C PHE A 78 -2.15 2.15 -6.12
N GLY A 79 -2.77 3.04 -5.34
CA GLY A 79 -3.92 2.70 -4.50
C GLY A 79 -3.55 1.85 -3.29
N THR A 80 -2.28 1.83 -2.89
CA THR A 80 -1.83 1.09 -1.70
C THR A 80 -1.93 1.94 -0.44
N TYR A 81 -2.17 1.27 0.70
CA TYR A 81 -2.45 1.92 1.97
C TYR A 81 -1.15 2.43 2.59
N GLY A 82 -1.07 3.75 2.78
CA GLY A 82 0.10 4.42 3.35
C GLY A 82 -0.29 5.26 4.56
N ASP A 83 -1.30 4.84 5.31
CA ASP A 83 -1.69 5.51 6.55
C ASP A 83 -0.53 5.55 7.57
N PRO A 84 -0.53 6.56 8.46
CA PRO A 84 0.37 6.57 9.60
C PRO A 84 0.12 5.37 10.53
N ILE A 85 1.19 4.70 10.94
CA ILE A 85 1.19 3.76 12.06
C ILE A 85 1.76 4.49 13.27
N ALA A 86 0.98 4.62 14.34
CA ALA A 86 1.32 5.46 15.48
C ALA A 86 0.77 4.91 16.81
N LEU A 87 1.53 5.07 17.90
CA LEU A 87 1.13 4.58 19.24
C LEU A 87 -0.13 5.26 19.79
N ASP A 88 -0.40 6.49 19.37
CA ASP A 88 -1.60 7.22 19.74
C ASP A 88 -2.09 8.17 18.63
N HIS A 89 -3.31 8.65 18.81
CA HIS A 89 -3.99 9.51 17.82
C HIS A 89 -3.31 10.87 17.62
N ARG A 90 -2.64 11.42 18.64
CA ARG A 90 -1.92 12.69 18.51
C ARG A 90 -0.71 12.50 17.59
N VAL A 91 0.03 11.41 17.75
CA VAL A 91 1.15 11.07 16.86
C VAL A 91 0.66 10.82 15.44
N GLU A 92 -0.45 10.11 15.27
CA GLU A 92 -1.10 9.89 13.97
C GLU A 92 -1.41 11.22 13.26
N GLN A 93 -2.03 12.17 13.96
CA GLN A 93 -2.34 13.50 13.44
C GLN A 93 -1.08 14.28 13.03
N GLU A 94 -0.06 14.32 13.89
CA GLU A 94 1.18 15.06 13.60
C GLU A 94 1.91 14.50 12.35
N LEU A 95 1.86 13.18 12.12
CA LEU A 95 2.40 12.56 10.90
C LEU A 95 1.62 12.98 9.64
N LEU A 96 0.28 12.96 9.71
CA LEU A 96 -0.59 13.39 8.61
C LEU A 96 -0.45 14.89 8.31
N GLU A 97 -0.38 15.73 9.35
CA GLU A 97 -0.13 17.17 9.22
C GLU A 97 1.20 17.43 8.53
N THR A 98 2.26 16.70 8.93
CA THR A 98 3.58 16.81 8.29
C THR A 98 3.52 16.40 6.81
N PHE A 99 2.75 15.35 6.47
CA PHE A 99 2.53 14.97 5.08
C PHE A 99 1.82 16.07 4.28
N MET A 100 0.77 16.67 4.87
CA MET A 100 0.01 17.76 4.25
C MET A 100 0.88 19.00 4.05
N ASP A 101 1.74 19.34 5.02
CA ASP A 101 2.70 20.45 4.91
C ASP A 101 3.70 20.22 3.76
N MET A 102 4.22 19.00 3.62
CA MET A 102 5.09 18.62 2.49
C MET A 102 4.37 18.77 1.15
N ALA A 103 3.07 18.45 1.11
CA ALA A 103 2.24 18.53 -0.07
C ALA A 103 1.82 19.97 -0.42
N SER A 104 1.74 20.89 0.54
CA SER A 104 1.44 22.32 0.30
C SER A 104 2.61 23.10 -0.33
N GLY A 105 3.77 22.48 -0.53
CA GLY A 105 4.91 23.11 -1.19
C GLY A 105 4.62 23.48 -2.66
N ARG A 106 5.09 24.66 -3.11
CA ARG A 106 4.83 25.20 -4.47
C ARG A 106 5.24 24.29 -5.63
N MET A 107 6.16 23.36 -5.41
CA MET A 107 6.63 22.41 -6.43
C MET A 107 5.85 21.10 -6.43
N CYS A 108 4.89 20.91 -5.52
CA CYS A 108 4.04 19.74 -5.44
C CYS A 108 2.77 19.99 -6.27
N LEU A 109 2.62 19.24 -7.37
CA LEU A 109 1.46 19.39 -8.27
C LEU A 109 0.23 18.61 -7.80
N GLU A 110 0.48 17.51 -7.11
CA GLU A 110 -0.55 16.57 -6.69
C GLU A 110 -0.03 15.85 -5.45
N ALA A 111 -0.93 15.61 -4.50
CA ALA A 111 -0.65 14.76 -3.37
C ALA A 111 -1.86 13.94 -2.96
N ALA A 112 -1.62 12.72 -2.48
CA ALA A 112 -2.67 11.83 -2.04
C ALA A 112 -2.18 10.78 -1.04
N ALA A 113 -3.06 10.43 -0.11
CA ALA A 113 -2.85 9.36 0.85
C ALA A 113 -4.11 8.48 0.87
N TYR A 114 -3.91 7.17 0.73
CA TYR A 114 -4.98 6.19 0.95
C TYR A 114 -4.86 5.70 2.38
N LEU A 115 -5.86 6.03 3.18
CA LEU A 115 -5.89 5.69 4.60
C LEU A 115 -6.81 4.49 4.79
N PHE A 116 -6.30 3.43 5.43
CA PHE A 116 -7.04 2.21 5.70
C PHE A 116 -7.20 2.01 7.21
N GLY A 117 -8.44 2.07 7.70
CA GLY A 117 -8.72 1.84 9.12
C GLY A 117 -8.46 3.04 10.05
N THR A 118 -8.13 4.22 9.51
CA THR A 118 -8.22 5.45 10.31
C THR A 118 -9.70 5.81 10.51
N GLU A 119 -10.11 5.99 11.76
CA GLU A 119 -11.42 6.54 12.11
C GLU A 119 -11.40 8.08 12.12
N SER A 120 -10.21 8.64 11.96
CA SER A 120 -9.93 10.07 12.09
C SER A 120 -10.26 10.78 10.80
N SER A 121 -11.11 11.82 10.89
CA SER A 121 -11.30 12.77 9.80
C SER A 121 -10.42 13.99 10.10
N PRO A 122 -9.18 14.07 9.58
CA PRO A 122 -8.31 15.20 9.87
C PRO A 122 -8.93 16.50 9.34
N ALA A 123 -8.61 17.61 10.00
CA ALA A 123 -8.90 18.93 9.45
C ALA A 123 -8.07 19.12 8.18
N LEU A 124 -8.72 19.25 7.03
CA LEU A 124 -8.05 19.34 5.74
C LEU A 124 -7.67 20.81 5.44
N PRO A 125 -6.41 21.08 5.06
CA PRO A 125 -6.02 22.38 4.51
C PRO A 125 -6.76 22.69 3.21
N ALA A 126 -6.76 23.97 2.84
CA ALA A 126 -7.32 24.39 1.55
C ALA A 126 -6.63 23.65 0.38
N GLY A 127 -7.43 23.10 -0.53
CA GLY A 127 -6.95 22.34 -1.68
C GLY A 127 -6.97 20.82 -1.49
N PHE A 128 -7.16 20.32 -0.25
CA PHE A 128 -7.40 18.90 0.01
C PHE A 128 -8.89 18.57 -0.02
N SER A 129 -9.21 17.35 -0.42
CA SER A 129 -10.56 16.79 -0.32
C SER A 129 -10.48 15.35 0.16
N LEU A 130 -11.45 14.94 0.97
CA LEU A 130 -11.57 13.56 1.42
C LEU A 130 -12.57 12.84 0.52
N ARG A 131 -12.17 11.67 0.01
CA ARG A 131 -13.05 10.75 -0.70
C ARG A 131 -13.09 9.44 0.07
N ARG A 132 -14.30 8.97 0.37
CA ARG A 132 -14.51 7.63 0.90
C ARG A 132 -14.46 6.62 -0.23
N GLU A 133 -13.67 5.58 -0.05
CA GLU A 133 -13.62 4.41 -0.92
C GLU A 133 -14.03 3.17 -0.12
N GLU A 134 -14.52 2.16 -0.83
CA GLU A 134 -14.97 0.92 -0.23
C GLU A 134 -14.18 -0.24 -0.80
N CYS A 135 -13.69 -1.11 0.07
CA CYS A 135 -13.15 -2.40 -0.29
C CYS A 135 -13.90 -3.50 0.46
N ARG A 136 -13.77 -4.74 -0.01
CA ARG A 136 -14.38 -5.89 0.66
C ARG A 136 -13.30 -6.68 1.36
N VAL A 137 -13.31 -6.64 2.69
CA VAL A 137 -12.49 -7.52 3.52
C VAL A 137 -13.24 -8.84 3.69
N ILE A 138 -12.56 -9.95 3.41
CA ILE A 138 -13.09 -11.29 3.63
C ILE A 138 -12.32 -11.87 4.80
N GLU A 139 -13.02 -12.09 5.92
CA GLU A 139 -12.45 -12.79 7.06
C GLU A 139 -12.26 -14.27 6.68
N LEU A 140 -11.00 -14.71 6.72
CA LEU A 140 -10.61 -16.08 6.42
C LEU A 140 -10.55 -16.90 7.71
N GLU A 141 -11.66 -16.95 8.44
CA GLU A 141 -11.78 -17.86 9.57
C GLU A 141 -12.02 -19.30 9.09
N GLY A 142 -11.22 -20.22 9.60
CA GLY A 142 -11.33 -21.64 9.29
C GLY A 142 -10.77 -22.02 7.92
N THR A 143 -11.38 -23.02 7.28
CA THR A 143 -10.87 -23.59 6.03
C THR A 143 -11.52 -22.94 4.80
N PHE A 144 -10.88 -23.06 3.64
CA PHE A 144 -11.50 -22.66 2.37
C PHE A 144 -12.87 -23.33 2.16
N GLU A 145 -13.05 -24.58 2.60
CA GLU A 145 -14.33 -25.28 2.48
C GLU A 145 -15.43 -24.65 3.35
N HIS A 146 -15.06 -24.13 4.54
CA HIS A 146 -15.97 -23.35 5.35
C HIS A 146 -16.42 -22.08 4.63
N TYR A 147 -15.45 -21.29 4.12
CA TYR A 147 -15.73 -20.09 3.33
C TYR A 147 -16.60 -20.41 2.10
N ARG A 148 -16.24 -21.44 1.35
CA ARG A 148 -16.93 -21.86 0.12
C ARG A 148 -18.38 -22.24 0.40
N SER A 149 -18.65 -23.02 1.44
CA SER A 149 -19.99 -23.53 1.72
C SER A 149 -20.91 -22.49 2.38
N LYS A 150 -20.37 -21.61 3.23
CA LYS A 150 -21.16 -20.67 4.05
C LYS A 150 -21.20 -19.24 3.51
N LEU A 151 -20.10 -18.74 2.97
CA LEU A 151 -19.92 -17.32 2.66
C LEU A 151 -19.92 -17.03 1.15
N LEU A 152 -19.51 -17.99 0.33
CA LEU A 152 -19.46 -17.82 -1.12
C LEU A 152 -20.86 -17.96 -1.73
N GLY A 153 -21.33 -16.96 -2.48
CA GLY A 153 -22.64 -17.02 -3.15
C GLY A 153 -22.79 -18.18 -4.15
N HIS A 154 -24.02 -18.66 -4.35
CA HIS A 154 -24.35 -19.84 -5.16
C HIS A 154 -23.70 -19.84 -6.57
N LYS A 155 -23.80 -18.72 -7.30
CA LYS A 155 -23.23 -18.61 -8.66
C LYS A 155 -21.70 -18.78 -8.66
N ARG A 156 -21.01 -18.25 -7.65
CA ARG A 156 -19.55 -18.39 -7.52
C ARG A 156 -19.17 -19.83 -7.19
N ARG A 157 -19.97 -20.53 -6.36
CA ARG A 157 -19.73 -21.96 -6.05
C ARG A 157 -19.83 -22.81 -7.30
N GLN A 158 -20.82 -22.56 -8.15
CA GLN A 158 -20.97 -23.27 -9.43
C GLN A 158 -19.77 -23.05 -10.36
N LEU A 159 -19.20 -21.83 -10.40
CA LEU A 159 -17.99 -21.56 -11.17
C LEU A 159 -16.78 -22.33 -10.62
N CYS A 160 -16.59 -22.37 -9.30
CA CYS A 160 -15.53 -23.18 -8.69
C CYS A 160 -15.65 -24.67 -9.04
N ASN A 161 -16.88 -25.22 -8.95
CA ASN A 161 -17.11 -26.62 -9.31
C ASN A 161 -16.82 -26.88 -10.78
N ARG A 162 -17.29 -26.02 -11.69
CA ARG A 162 -17.03 -26.16 -13.12
C ARG A 162 -15.53 -26.15 -13.43
N ALA A 163 -14.78 -25.23 -12.84
CA ALA A 163 -13.33 -25.18 -13.04
C ALA A 163 -12.64 -26.48 -12.57
N ALA A 164 -13.08 -27.02 -11.43
CA ALA A 164 -12.57 -28.30 -10.93
C ALA A 164 -12.96 -29.47 -11.85
N ASP A 165 -14.21 -29.53 -12.31
CA ASP A 165 -14.72 -30.56 -13.23
C ASP A 165 -14.00 -30.51 -14.59
N GLU A 166 -13.56 -29.33 -15.02
CA GLU A 166 -12.75 -29.11 -16.24
C GLU A 166 -11.24 -29.40 -16.01
N GLY A 167 -10.84 -29.83 -14.81
CA GLY A 167 -9.45 -30.21 -14.51
C GLY A 167 -8.50 -29.05 -14.26
N VAL A 168 -9.01 -27.85 -13.96
CA VAL A 168 -8.16 -26.70 -13.62
C VAL A 168 -7.46 -26.95 -12.28
N THR A 169 -6.14 -26.75 -12.27
CA THR A 169 -5.30 -26.85 -11.07
C THR A 169 -4.67 -25.50 -10.74
N VAL A 170 -4.51 -25.21 -9.44
CA VAL A 170 -3.86 -24.00 -8.95
C VAL A 170 -2.59 -24.43 -8.21
N MET A 171 -1.47 -23.81 -8.54
CA MET A 171 -0.18 -24.09 -7.92
C MET A 171 0.50 -22.76 -7.54
N PRO A 172 1.24 -22.71 -6.42
CA PRO A 172 2.08 -21.57 -6.12
C PRO A 172 3.17 -21.44 -7.18
N ILE A 173 3.53 -20.19 -7.51
CA ILE A 173 4.70 -19.91 -8.33
C ILE A 173 5.90 -19.86 -7.39
N GLU A 174 6.81 -20.83 -7.55
CA GLU A 174 7.99 -20.98 -6.67
C GLU A 174 9.31 -20.63 -7.37
N ASP A 175 9.26 -20.37 -8.68
CA ASP A 175 10.46 -20.14 -9.47
C ASP A 175 10.33 -18.94 -10.44
N PRO A 176 11.47 -18.39 -10.91
CA PRO A 176 11.49 -17.28 -11.86
C PRO A 176 10.83 -17.57 -13.21
N ALA A 177 10.76 -18.83 -13.65
CA ALA A 177 10.14 -19.19 -14.93
C ALA A 177 8.61 -19.11 -14.84
N GLY A 178 8.01 -19.58 -13.74
CA GLY A 178 6.60 -19.39 -13.44
C GLY A 178 6.24 -17.91 -13.34
N LEU A 179 7.10 -17.08 -12.73
CA LEU A 179 6.88 -15.63 -12.67
C LEU A 179 6.93 -14.97 -14.05
N ARG A 180 7.86 -15.38 -14.93
CA ARG A 180 7.90 -14.92 -16.33
C ARG A 180 6.61 -15.24 -17.08
N GLU A 181 6.11 -16.46 -16.91
CA GLU A 181 4.88 -16.90 -17.58
C GLU A 181 3.66 -16.14 -17.07
N PHE A 182 3.55 -15.97 -15.75
CA PHE A 182 2.54 -15.10 -15.16
C PHE A 182 2.60 -13.69 -15.74
N TYR A 183 3.78 -13.09 -15.79
CA TYR A 183 3.95 -11.74 -16.31
C TYR A 183 3.57 -11.64 -17.79
N ARG A 184 3.90 -12.66 -18.60
CA ARG A 184 3.50 -12.72 -20.02
C ARG A 184 1.98 -12.67 -20.17
N LEU A 185 1.25 -13.44 -19.38
CA LEU A 185 -0.22 -13.44 -19.36
C LEU A 185 -0.76 -12.09 -18.89
N TYR A 186 -0.25 -11.57 -17.77
CA TYR A 186 -0.61 -10.25 -17.25
C TYR A 186 -0.42 -9.15 -18.29
N ALA A 187 0.74 -9.10 -18.95
CA ALA A 187 1.04 -8.07 -19.94
C ALA A 187 0.12 -8.14 -21.16
N ALA A 188 -0.19 -9.35 -21.64
CA ALA A 188 -1.13 -9.55 -22.75
C ALA A 188 -2.53 -9.03 -22.39
N GLU A 189 -3.04 -9.42 -21.22
CA GLU A 189 -4.40 -9.09 -20.79
C GLU A 189 -4.56 -7.64 -20.32
N SER A 190 -3.52 -7.03 -19.74
CA SER A 190 -3.57 -5.65 -19.24
C SER A 190 -3.96 -4.63 -20.32
N SER A 191 -3.58 -4.90 -21.57
CA SER A 191 -3.94 -4.07 -22.73
C SER A 191 -5.46 -3.98 -22.95
N ALA A 192 -6.21 -5.00 -22.55
CA ALA A 192 -7.66 -5.05 -22.70
C ALA A 192 -8.41 -4.29 -21.59
N TRP A 193 -7.74 -3.91 -20.50
CA TRP A 193 -8.38 -3.29 -19.33
C TRP A 193 -8.59 -1.78 -19.43
N GLY A 194 -8.13 -1.16 -20.53
CA GLY A 194 -8.34 0.26 -20.83
C GLY A 194 -7.45 1.18 -19.99
N GLY A 195 -6.37 1.70 -20.60
CA GLY A 195 -5.50 2.71 -19.98
C GLY A 195 -4.54 2.21 -18.90
N VAL A 196 -4.48 0.89 -18.65
CA VAL A 196 -3.50 0.27 -17.76
C VAL A 196 -2.30 -0.18 -18.58
N HIS A 197 -1.17 0.48 -18.39
CA HIS A 197 0.11 -0.03 -18.88
C HIS A 197 0.60 -1.16 -17.96
N PRO A 198 1.16 -2.25 -18.51
CA PRO A 198 1.73 -3.29 -17.68
C PRO A 198 2.82 -2.70 -16.79
N TYR A 199 2.77 -3.04 -15.50
CA TYR A 199 3.81 -2.66 -14.55
C TYR A 199 5.17 -3.24 -14.96
N PRO A 200 6.30 -2.63 -14.57
CA PRO A 200 7.62 -3.11 -14.98
C PRO A 200 7.88 -4.56 -14.56
N TYR A 201 8.59 -5.29 -15.41
CA TYR A 201 9.15 -6.59 -15.07
C TYR A 201 10.59 -6.43 -14.57
N SER A 202 10.82 -6.79 -13.31
CA SER A 202 12.17 -6.92 -12.73
C SER A 202 12.26 -8.22 -11.94
N LEU A 203 13.32 -8.99 -12.19
CA LEU A 203 13.74 -10.14 -11.38
C LEU A 203 14.82 -9.71 -10.39
#